data_AF-A0A2E0HT71-F1
#
_entry.id   AF-A0A2E0HT71-F1
#
_cell.length_a   1.000
_cell.length_b   1.000
_cell.length_c   1.000
_cell.angle_alpha   90.00
_cell.angle_beta   90.00
_cell.angle_gamma   90.00
#
_symmetry.space_group_name_H-M   'P 1'
#
loop_
_entity.id
_entity.type
_entity.pdbx_description
1 polymer ?
#
loop_
_entity_poly.entity_id
_entity_poly.type
_entity_poly.pdbx_seq_one_letter_code
_entity_poly.pdbx_strand_id
1 'polypeptide(L)' 'MDSIESYIEKQTNKVKQRVRNKAVKNAETALIYAGRKLHDLTPEEWEHIVAEEEIAVWEKYKKGGLISAVAIFFWGIP' A
#
# COMPACT_ATOMS: atom_id res chain seq x y z
N MET A 1 21.84 -12.38 16.22
CA MET A 1 21.53 -11.57 15.02
C MET A 1 20.15 -11.92 14.47
N ASP A 2 19.79 -13.21 14.48
CA ASP A 2 18.49 -13.76 14.04
C ASP A 2 17.24 -13.12 14.66
N SER A 3 17.34 -12.60 15.88
CA SER A 3 16.23 -11.90 16.54
C SER A 3 15.93 -10.53 15.94
N ILE A 4 16.92 -9.78 15.45
CA ILE A 4 16.65 -8.46 14.87
C ILE A 4 16.09 -8.62 13.45
N GLU A 5 16.67 -9.55 12.69
CA GLU A 5 16.25 -9.85 11.32
C GLU A 5 14.81 -10.35 11.24
N SER A 6 14.44 -11.33 12.09
CA SER A 6 13.06 -11.83 12.17
C SER A 6 12.04 -10.77 12.60
N TYR A 7 12.43 -9.82 13.45
CA TYR A 7 11.56 -8.70 13.81
C TYR A 7 11.38 -7.73 12.65
N ILE A 8 12.45 -7.38 11.94
CA ILE A 8 12.39 -6.53 10.74
C ILE A 8 11.51 -7.18 9.67
N GLU A 9 11.68 -8.48 9.44
CA GLU A 9 10.88 -9.23 8.49
C GLU A 9 9.39 -9.24 8.86
N LYS A 10 9.07 -9.48 10.15
CA LYS A 10 7.69 -9.44 10.65
C LYS A 10 7.04 -8.08 10.47
N GLN A 11 7.76 -6.98 10.71
CA GLN A 11 7.23 -5.63 10.47
C GLN A 11 7.05 -5.37 8.98
N THR A 12 8.00 -5.80 8.15
CA THR A 12 7.92 -5.67 6.70
C THR A 12 6.70 -6.40 6.15
N ASN A 13 6.44 -7.62 6.62
CA ASN A 13 5.26 -8.40 6.24
C ASN A 13 3.95 -7.74 6.68
N LYS A 14 3.91 -7.16 7.89
CA LYS A 14 2.75 -6.37 8.34
C LYS A 14 2.48 -5.14 7.47
N VAL A 15 3.52 -4.42 7.06
CA VAL A 15 3.39 -3.25 6.19
C VAL A 15 2.91 -3.68 4.81
N LYS A 16 3.50 -4.72 4.21
CA LYS A 16 3.05 -5.28 2.93
C LYS A 16 1.57 -5.70 2.98
N GLN A 17 1.15 -6.38 4.05
CA GLN A 17 -0.26 -6.77 4.22
C GLN A 17 -1.20 -5.55 4.31
N ARG A 18 -0.78 -4.48 5.00
CA ARG A 18 -1.56 -3.23 5.06
C ARG A 18 -1.68 -2.55 3.71
N VAL A 19 -0.60 -2.54 2.93
CA VAL A 19 -0.58 -2.00 1.55
C VAL A 19 -1.56 -2.77 0.68
N ARG A 20 -1.50 -4.10 0.70
CA ARG A 20 -2.43 -4.98 -0.05
C ARG A 20 -3.89 -4.75 0.35
N ASN A 21 -4.19 -4.75 1.64
CA ASN A 21 -5.56 -4.50 2.13
C ASN A 21 -6.08 -3.12 1.69
N LYS A 22 -5.20 -2.11 1.67
CA LYS A 22 -5.54 -0.76 1.23
C LYS A 22 -5.75 -0.69 -0.29
N ALA A 23 -4.91 -1.37 -1.06
CA ALA A 23 -5.03 -1.46 -2.52
C ALA A 23 -6.33 -2.14 -2.94
N VAL A 24 -6.68 -3.27 -2.32
CA VAL A 24 -7.96 -3.95 -2.53
C VAL A 24 -9.14 -3.01 -2.27
N LYS A 25 -9.14 -2.31 -1.13
CA LYS A 25 -10.21 -1.37 -0.79
C LYS A 25 -10.29 -0.18 -1.77
N ASN A 26 -9.15 0.32 -2.25
CA ASN A 26 -9.12 1.37 -3.25
C ASN A 26 -9.67 0.88 -4.59
N ALA A 27 -9.27 -0.32 -5.03
CA ALA A 27 -9.76 -0.96 -6.24
C ALA A 27 -11.28 -1.17 -6.18
N GLU A 28 -11.81 -1.68 -5.07
CA GLU A 28 -13.26 -1.78 -4.82
C GLU A 28 -13.95 -0.42 -4.95
N THR A 29 -13.35 0.63 -4.38
CA THR A 29 -13.89 2.00 -4.44
C THR A 29 -13.87 2.53 -5.88
N ALA A 30 -12.77 2.31 -6.62
CA ALA A 30 -12.63 2.73 -8.02
C ALA A 30 -13.67 2.03 -8.91
N LEU A 31 -13.96 0.76 -8.66
CA LEU A 31 -15.00 0.02 -9.37
C LEU A 31 -16.39 0.56 -9.10
N ILE A 32 -16.70 0.91 -7.85
CA ILE A 32 -17.96 1.57 -7.48
C ILE A 32 -18.12 2.89 -8.24
N TYR A 33 -17.05 3.71 -8.30
CA TYR A 33 -17.06 4.97 -9.06
C TYR A 33 -17.24 4.75 -10.57
N ALA A 34 -16.65 3.68 -11.12
CA ALA A 34 -16.79 3.31 -12.51
C ALA A 34 -18.16 2.69 -12.85
N GLY A 35 -19.03 2.49 -11.85
CA GLY A 35 -20.34 1.86 -12.03
C GLY A 35 -20.28 0.37 -12.40
N ARG A 36 -19.12 -0.28 -12.21
CA ARG A 36 -18.90 -1.70 -12.52
C ARG A 36 -18.97 -2.54 -11.24
N LYS A 37 -19.57 -3.73 -11.32
CA LYS A 37 -19.58 -4.67 -10.19
C LYS A 37 -18.34 -5.56 -10.24
N LEU A 38 -17.83 -5.97 -9.08
CA LEU A 38 -16.73 -6.94 -8.95
C LEU A 38 -16.95 -8.23 -9.75
N HIS A 39 -18.21 -8.63 -9.94
CA HIS A 39 -18.61 -9.83 -10.68
C HIS A 39 -18.47 -9.70 -12.21
N ASP A 40 -18.28 -8.48 -12.72
CA ASP A 40 -18.09 -8.22 -14.14
C ASP A 40 -16.61 -8.27 -14.54
N LEU A 41 -15.69 -8.46 -13.58
CA LEU A 41 -14.26 -8.57 -13.83
C LEU A 41 -13.83 -10.03 -13.88
N THR A 42 -12.97 -10.34 -14.82
CA THR A 42 -12.22 -11.59 -14.77
C THR A 42 -11.22 -11.56 -13.59
N PRO A 43 -10.85 -12.73 -13.03
CA PRO A 43 -9.86 -12.78 -11.96
C PRO A 43 -8.52 -12.11 -12.33
N GLU A 44 -8.13 -12.21 -13.59
CA GLU A 44 -6.88 -11.65 -14.12
C GLU A 44 -6.92 -10.11 -14.21
N GLU A 45 -8.04 -9.54 -14.67
CA GLU A 45 -8.26 -8.08 -14.65
C GLU A 45 -8.28 -7.54 -13.22
N TRP A 46 -8.91 -8.27 -12.29
CA TRP A 46 -8.93 -7.90 -10.89
C TRP A 46 -7.53 -7.87 -10.28
N GLU A 47 -6.72 -8.91 -10.53
CA GLU A 47 -5.33 -8.95 -10.06
C GLU A 47 -4.50 -7.78 -10.63
N HIS A 48 -4.70 -7.43 -11.90
CA HIS A 48 -4.01 -6.32 -12.52
C HIS A 48 -4.35 -4.98 -11.86
N ILE A 49 -5.65 -4.71 -11.65
CA ILE A 49 -6.13 -3.47 -11.00
C ILE A 49 -5.59 -3.37 -9.57
N VAL A 50 -5.63 -4.48 -8.82
CA VAL A 50 -5.10 -4.51 -7.45
C VAL A 50 -3.59 -4.29 -7.43
N ALA A 51 -2.84 -4.87 -8.38
CA ALA A 51 -1.39 -4.68 -8.48
C ALA A 51 -1.01 -3.23 -8.78
N GLU A 52 -1.73 -2.55 -9.67
CA GLU A 52 -1.54 -1.12 -9.94
C GLU A 52 -1.79 -0.27 -8.69
N GLU A 53 -2.88 -0.55 -7.97
CA GLU A 53 -3.20 0.12 -6.71
C GLU A 53 -2.17 -0.18 -5.61
N GLU A 54 -1.64 -1.40 -5.53
CA GLU A 54 -0.57 -1.76 -4.59
C GLU A 54 0.68 -0.92 -4.81
N ILE A 55 1.10 -0.72 -6.07
CA ILE A 55 2.23 0.14 -6.42
C ILE A 55 1.94 1.58 -6.02
N ALA A 56 0.75 2.11 -6.35
CA ALA A 56 0.37 3.47 -6.03
C ALA A 56 0.33 3.74 -4.51
N VAL A 57 -0.20 2.79 -3.73
CA VAL A 57 -0.24 2.87 -2.26
C VAL A 57 1.17 2.79 -1.68
N TRP A 58 2.03 1.93 -2.22
CA TRP A 58 3.42 1.79 -1.80
C TRP A 58 4.24 3.06 -2.05
N GLU A 59 4.10 3.65 -3.23
CA GLU A 59 4.74 4.92 -3.58
C GLU A 59 4.27 6.07 -2.68
N LYS A 60 2.96 6.14 -2.38
CA LYS A 60 2.44 7.10 -1.38
C LYS A 60 3.04 6.88 0.00
N TYR A 61 3.17 5.63 0.44
CA TYR A 61 3.74 5.30 1.75
C TYR A 61 5.21 5.71 1.83
N LYS A 62 6.01 5.38 0.80
CA LYS A 62 7.41 5.81 0.69
C LYS A 62 7.55 7.32 0.65
N LYS A 63 6.78 8.00 -0.21
CA LYS A 63 6.83 9.45 -0.36
C LYS A 63 6.41 10.16 0.93
N GLY A 64 5.35 9.69 1.60
CA GLY A 64 4.93 10.20 2.89
C GLY A 64 6.02 10.03 3.95
N GLY A 65 6.58 8.83 4.07
CA GLY A 65 7.67 8.53 5.01
C GLY A 65 8.92 9.40 4.79
N LEU A 66 9.33 9.58 3.53
CA LEU A 66 10.44 10.46 3.15
C LEU A 66 10.15 11.92 3.48
N ILE A 67 8.95 12.43 3.16
CA ILE A 67 8.56 13.80 3.48
C ILE A 67 8.57 14.02 5.00
N SER A 68 8.03 13.09 5.78
CA SER A 68 8.07 13.19 7.25
C SER A 68 9.51 13.16 7.80
N ALA A 69 10.38 12.29 7.27
CA ALA A 69 11.78 12.24 7.70
C ALA A 69 12.54 13.54 7.37
N VAL A 70 12.31 14.09 6.16
CA VAL A 70 12.89 15.38 5.72
C VAL A 70 12.38 16.53 6.59
N ALA A 71 11.09 16.55 6.92
CA ALA A 71 10.50 17.57 7.78
C ALA A 71 11.12 17.57 9.18
N ILE A 72 11.29 16.39 9.79
CA ILE A 72 11.96 16.24 11.08
C ILE A 72 13.42 16.71 10.99
N PHE A 73 14.14 16.31 9.94
CA PHE A 73 15.57 16.62 9.77
C PHE A 73 15.84 18.12 9.62
N PHE A 74 15.03 18.84 8.82
CA PHE A 74 15.27 20.26 8.53
C PHE A 74 14.54 21.23 9.47
N TRP A 75 13.38 20.86 10.00
CA TRP A 75 12.55 21.77 10.80
C TRP A 75 12.33 21.33 12.25
N GLY A 76 12.73 20.12 12.64
CA GLY A 76 12.62 19.66 14.03
C GLY A 76 11.19 19.59 14.58
N ILE A 77 10.17 19.58 13.71
CA ILE A 77 8.76 19.44 14.09
C ILE A 77 8.50 17.95 14.37
N PRO A 78 8.03 17.57 15.58
CA PRO A 78 7.71 16.19 15.92
C PRO A 78 6.51 15.63 15.13
#